data_AF-A0AAU0HDX5-F1
#
_entry.id   AF-A0AAU0HDX5-F1
#
_cell.length_a   1.000
_cell.length_b   1.000
_cell.length_c   1.000
_cell.angle_alpha   90.00
_cell.angle_beta   90.00
_cell.angle_gamma   90.00
#
_symmetry.space_group_name_H-M   'P 1'
#
loop_
_entity.id
_entity.type
_entity.pdbx_description
1 polymer ?
#
loop_
_entity_poly.entity_id
_entity_poly.type
_entity_poly.pdbx_seq_one_letter_code
_entity_poly.pdbx_strand_id
1 'polypeptide(L)'
;MQTETVQDPAQAAEQAQIAAEELREAAERLNDAAQQAEIASKDVSSLIDPLQALAHSGGASDWVYLIAIFALACFVGYYVVWSVTPALHTPLMSVTNAISSVVIVGALIAVGAEVANSAAGTWSFILGVGAVFLASINIFGGFLVTQRMLAMYKKKER
;
A
#
# COMPACT_ATOMS: atom_id res chain seq x y z
N MET A 1 12.43 -50.27 43.26
CA MET A 1 12.69 -48.98 42.59
C MET A 1 13.08 -49.32 41.17
N GLN A 2 12.28 -48.87 40.20
CA GLN A 2 12.44 -49.16 38.77
C GLN A 2 13.66 -48.41 38.25
N THR A 3 14.71 -49.13 37.86
CA THR A 3 15.87 -48.57 37.15
C THR A 3 16.10 -49.36 35.88
N GLU A 4 16.00 -48.63 34.78
CA GLU A 4 16.70 -48.85 33.51
C GLU A 4 16.33 -50.11 32.72
N THR A 5 15.28 -49.97 31.91
CA THR A 5 15.13 -50.72 30.67
C THR A 5 16.31 -50.39 29.75
N VAL A 6 17.30 -51.27 29.72
CA VAL A 6 18.38 -51.28 28.74
C VAL A 6 17.74 -51.40 27.35
N GLN A 7 17.78 -50.30 26.61
CA GLN A 7 17.38 -50.24 25.21
C GLN A 7 18.39 -51.02 24.37
N ASP A 8 17.91 -52.05 23.68
CA ASP A 8 18.69 -52.87 22.75
C ASP A 8 19.31 -51.95 21.66
N PRO A 9 20.64 -51.98 21.42
CA PRO A 9 21.29 -51.12 20.42
C PRO A 9 20.73 -51.31 18.99
N ALA A 10 20.07 -52.43 18.70
CA ALA A 10 19.38 -52.65 17.43
C ALA A 10 18.08 -51.83 17.30
N GLN A 11 17.29 -51.68 18.38
CA GLN A 11 16.03 -50.92 18.37
C GLN A 11 16.24 -49.40 18.39
N ALA A 12 17.33 -48.93 19.00
CA ALA A 12 17.72 -47.52 18.96
C ALA A 12 18.12 -47.07 17.54
N ALA A 13 18.77 -47.96 16.77
CA ALA A 13 19.12 -47.70 15.38
C ALA A 13 17.88 -47.66 14.46
N GLU A 14 16.90 -48.53 14.71
CA GLU A 14 15.64 -48.58 13.96
C GLU A 14 14.75 -47.35 14.23
N GLN A 15 14.64 -46.93 15.50
CA GLN A 15 13.94 -45.69 15.87
C GLN A 15 14.61 -44.44 15.31
N ALA A 16 15.96 -44.42 15.24
CA ALA A 16 16.70 -43.32 14.63
C ALA A 16 16.48 -43.25 13.11
N GLN A 17 16.30 -44.39 12.44
CA GLN A 17 15.98 -44.44 11.01
C GLN A 17 14.54 -43.99 10.75
N ILE A 18 13.57 -44.42 11.56
CA ILE A 18 12.16 -43.99 11.44
C ILE A 18 12.03 -42.49 11.70
N ALA A 19 12.69 -41.95 12.72
CA ALA A 19 12.70 -40.51 13.00
C ALA A 19 13.39 -39.71 11.89
N ALA A 20 14.43 -40.26 11.26
CA ALA A 20 15.09 -39.64 10.11
C ALA A 20 14.20 -39.61 8.86
N GLU A 21 13.39 -40.66 8.65
CA GLU A 21 12.41 -40.74 7.56
C GLU A 21 11.28 -39.70 7.76
N GLU A 22 10.74 -39.58 8.98
CA GLU A 22 9.71 -38.59 9.33
C GLU A 22 10.21 -37.14 9.16
N LEU A 23 11.45 -36.86 9.55
CA LEU A 23 12.06 -35.55 9.34
C LEU A 23 12.28 -35.24 7.86
N ARG A 24 12.60 -36.25 7.04
CA ARG A 24 12.72 -36.13 5.58
C ARG A 24 11.36 -35.82 4.95
N GLU A 25 10.33 -36.53 5.36
CA GLU A 25 8.97 -36.31 4.87
C GLU A 25 8.44 -34.92 5.29
N ALA A 26 8.72 -34.48 6.52
CA ALA A 26 8.41 -33.13 6.97
C ALA A 26 9.18 -32.06 6.18
N ALA A 27 10.46 -32.30 5.85
CA ALA A 27 11.26 -31.40 5.03
C ALA A 27 10.75 -31.31 3.58
N GLU A 28 10.31 -32.43 2.99
CA GLU A 28 9.70 -32.46 1.66
C GLU A 28 8.38 -31.68 1.63
N ARG A 29 7.51 -31.86 2.62
CA ARG A 29 6.25 -31.09 2.73
C ARG A 29 6.46 -29.58 2.89
N LEU A 30 7.51 -29.16 3.60
CA LEU A 30 7.89 -27.76 3.71
C LEU A 30 8.43 -27.21 2.38
N ASN A 31 9.21 -28.00 1.66
CA ASN A 31 9.73 -27.64 0.34
C ASN A 31 8.61 -27.49 -0.70
N ASP A 32 7.60 -28.37 -0.67
CA ASP A 32 6.42 -28.31 -1.54
C ASP A 32 5.53 -27.10 -1.21
N ALA A 33 5.34 -26.80 0.07
CA ALA A 33 4.60 -25.61 0.50
C ALA A 33 5.33 -24.31 0.11
N ALA A 34 6.66 -24.30 0.20
CA ALA A 34 7.49 -23.18 -0.26
C ALA A 34 7.37 -22.98 -1.78
N GLN A 35 7.37 -24.06 -2.57
CA GLN A 35 7.15 -24.00 -4.02
C GLN A 35 5.75 -23.49 -4.37
N GLN A 36 4.70 -23.89 -3.64
CA GLN A 36 3.34 -23.38 -3.86
C GLN A 36 3.21 -21.89 -3.56
N ALA A 37 3.87 -21.40 -2.51
CA ALA A 37 3.91 -19.96 -2.20
C ALA A 37 4.64 -19.16 -3.29
N GLU A 38 5.68 -19.74 -3.90
CA GLU A 38 6.40 -19.11 -5.02
C GLU A 38 5.59 -19.12 -6.33
N ILE A 39 4.78 -20.16 -6.57
CA ILE A 39 3.88 -20.22 -7.72
C ILE A 39 2.76 -19.19 -7.58
N ALA A 40 2.15 -19.07 -6.39
CA ALA A 40 1.11 -18.08 -6.13
C ALA A 40 1.62 -16.63 -6.29
N SER A 41 2.87 -16.36 -5.85
CA SER A 41 3.49 -15.05 -6.05
C SER A 41 3.85 -14.78 -7.52
N LYS A 42 4.29 -15.80 -8.26
CA LYS A 42 4.51 -15.72 -9.72
C LYS A 42 3.22 -15.45 -10.50
N ASP A 43 2.11 -16.10 -10.13
CA ASP A 43 0.81 -15.91 -10.80
C ASP A 43 0.30 -14.47 -10.60
N VAL A 44 0.38 -13.95 -9.36
CA VAL A 44 0.02 -12.57 -9.06
C VAL A 44 0.93 -11.58 -9.80
N SER A 45 2.24 -11.83 -9.81
CA SER A 45 3.19 -10.98 -10.54
C SER A 45 2.92 -10.99 -12.04
N SER A 46 2.55 -12.13 -12.62
CA SER A 46 2.24 -12.26 -14.06
C SER A 46 1.00 -11.48 -14.52
N LEU A 47 0.09 -11.15 -13.61
CA LEU A 47 -1.06 -10.29 -13.88
C LEU A 47 -0.72 -8.80 -13.75
N ILE A 48 0.29 -8.46 -12.96
CA ILE A 48 0.73 -7.09 -12.69
C ILE A 48 1.76 -6.66 -13.75
N ASP A 49 2.63 -7.57 -14.18
CA ASP A 49 3.71 -7.32 -15.15
C ASP A 49 3.22 -6.74 -16.50
N PRO A 50 2.10 -7.18 -17.11
CA PRO A 50 1.59 -6.59 -18.35
C PRO A 50 1.04 -5.17 -18.14
N LEU A 51 0.41 -4.93 -16.98
CA LEU A 51 -0.14 -3.62 -16.61
C LEU A 51 1.00 -2.63 -16.32
N GLN A 52 2.02 -3.11 -15.63
CA GLN A 52 3.23 -2.37 -15.31
C GLN A 52 4.09 -2.16 -16.56
N ALA A 53 4.20 -3.14 -17.47
CA ALA A 53 4.89 -3.00 -18.74
C ALA A 53 4.19 -2.03 -19.68
N LEU A 54 2.85 -1.96 -19.69
CA LEU A 54 2.15 -0.90 -20.41
C LEU A 54 2.47 0.48 -19.82
N ALA A 55 2.63 0.57 -18.50
CA ALA A 55 3.05 1.78 -17.80
C ALA A 55 4.55 2.13 -17.90
N HIS A 56 5.43 1.16 -18.20
CA HIS A 56 6.89 1.30 -18.30
C HIS A 56 7.43 1.01 -19.71
N SER A 57 6.57 1.00 -20.73
CA SER A 57 6.92 0.74 -22.14
C SER A 57 7.66 1.92 -22.80
N GLY A 58 8.40 2.72 -22.02
CA GLY A 58 8.93 3.99 -22.49
C GLY A 58 10.21 4.53 -21.88
N GLY A 59 11.37 4.02 -22.33
CA GLY A 59 12.62 4.79 -22.20
C GLY A 59 12.50 6.16 -22.87
N ALA A 60 12.87 7.25 -22.17
CA ALA A 60 12.63 8.65 -22.50
C ALA A 60 11.14 9.06 -22.68
N SER A 61 10.28 8.18 -23.21
CA SER A 61 8.86 8.42 -23.36
C SER A 61 8.07 8.33 -22.06
N ASP A 62 8.55 7.70 -20.98
CA ASP A 62 7.87 7.70 -19.67
C ASP A 62 7.82 9.11 -19.09
N TRP A 63 8.94 9.84 -19.14
CA TRP A 63 8.96 11.24 -18.73
C TRP A 63 8.11 12.13 -19.65
N VAL A 64 8.17 11.90 -20.96
CA VAL A 64 7.30 12.61 -21.92
C VAL A 64 5.83 12.28 -21.69
N TYR A 65 5.50 11.05 -21.32
CA TYR A 65 4.15 10.57 -21.04
C TYR A 65 3.62 11.14 -19.73
N LEU A 66 4.43 11.16 -18.67
CA LEU A 66 4.11 11.83 -17.41
C LEU A 66 3.87 13.34 -17.63
N ILE A 67 4.71 13.98 -18.44
CA ILE A 67 4.53 15.40 -18.81
C ILE A 67 3.27 15.58 -19.67
N ALA A 68 2.95 14.65 -20.57
CA ALA A 68 1.74 14.69 -21.37
C ALA A 68 0.47 14.53 -20.52
N ILE A 69 0.44 13.57 -19.58
CA ILE A 69 -0.65 13.41 -18.60
C ILE A 69 -0.76 14.67 -17.74
N PHE A 70 0.35 15.20 -17.25
CA PHE A 70 0.37 16.42 -16.46
C PHE A 70 -0.21 17.60 -17.23
N ALA A 71 0.22 17.81 -18.48
CA ALA A 71 -0.29 18.87 -19.34
C ALA A 71 -1.79 18.71 -19.63
N LEU A 72 -2.24 17.49 -19.99
CA LEU A 72 -3.65 17.19 -20.21
C LEU A 72 -4.48 17.41 -18.94
N ALA A 73 -3.99 17.00 -17.76
CA ALA A 73 -4.64 17.23 -16.49
C ALA A 73 -4.76 18.73 -16.16
N CYS A 74 -3.75 19.55 -16.47
CA CYS A 74 -3.82 21.00 -16.34
C CYS A 74 -4.89 21.61 -17.26
N PHE A 75 -4.96 21.19 -18.53
CA PHE A 75 -6.01 21.64 -19.46
C PHE A 75 -7.40 21.29 -18.94
N VAL A 76 -7.63 20.04 -18.53
CA VAL A 76 -8.91 19.60 -17.97
C VAL A 76 -9.24 20.37 -16.70
N GLY A 77 -8.28 20.55 -15.79
CA GLY A 77 -8.46 21.32 -14.55
C GLY A 77 -8.86 22.77 -14.80
N TYR A 78 -8.22 23.43 -15.77
CA TYR A 78 -8.57 24.79 -16.17
C TYR A 78 -10.03 24.89 -16.66
N TYR A 79 -10.43 24.03 -17.60
CA TYR A 79 -11.80 24.05 -18.13
C TYR A 79 -12.87 23.72 -17.07
N VAL A 80 -12.58 22.79 -16.16
CA VAL A 80 -13.49 22.40 -15.06
C VAL A 80 -13.72 23.56 -14.10
N VAL A 81 -12.66 24.28 -13.70
CA VAL A 81 -12.77 25.42 -12.78
C VAL A 81 -13.41 26.63 -13.47
N TRP A 82 -13.14 26.86 -14.77
CA TRP A 82 -13.67 28.01 -15.49
C TRP A 82 -15.17 27.89 -15.82
N SER A 83 -15.72 26.67 -15.76
CA SER A 83 -17.14 26.38 -16.06
C SER A 83 -18.07 26.54 -14.85
N VAL A 84 -17.65 27.24 -13.78
CA VAL A 84 -18.43 27.39 -12.54
C VAL A 84 -19.05 28.79 -12.40
N THR A 85 -20.26 28.85 -11.84
CA THR A 85 -20.98 30.12 -11.61
C THR A 85 -20.25 30.99 -10.56
N PRO A 86 -20.15 32.32 -10.72
CA PRO A 86 -19.34 33.20 -9.84
C PRO A 86 -19.64 33.13 -8.33
N ALA A 87 -20.85 32.72 -7.95
CA ALA A 87 -21.23 32.52 -6.55
C ALA A 87 -20.51 31.34 -5.87
N LEU A 88 -19.82 30.49 -6.63
CA LEU A 88 -19.14 29.29 -6.14
C LEU A 88 -17.62 29.45 -5.99
N HIS A 89 -17.00 30.59 -6.31
CA HIS A 89 -15.54 30.75 -6.15
C HIS A 89 -15.07 30.47 -4.71
N THR A 90 -15.83 30.90 -3.71
CA THR A 90 -15.47 30.69 -2.30
C THR A 90 -15.68 29.23 -1.85
N PRO A 91 -16.80 28.56 -2.17
CA PRO A 91 -16.93 27.11 -2.01
C PRO A 91 -15.86 26.31 -2.78
N LEU A 92 -15.54 26.72 -3.99
CA LEU A 92 -14.57 26.05 -4.86
C LEU A 92 -13.16 26.14 -4.31
N MET A 93 -12.80 27.26 -3.69
CA MET A 93 -11.53 27.41 -2.96
C MET A 93 -11.41 26.36 -1.82
N SER A 94 -12.52 26.08 -1.12
CA SER A 94 -12.50 25.05 -0.07
C SER A 94 -12.42 23.64 -0.64
N VAL A 95 -13.06 23.38 -1.79
CA VAL A 95 -12.97 22.09 -2.49
C VAL A 95 -11.55 21.85 -2.99
N THR A 96 -10.87 22.86 -3.56
CA THR A 96 -9.48 22.71 -3.98
C THR A 96 -8.53 22.42 -2.82
N ASN A 97 -8.82 22.94 -1.62
CA ASN A 97 -8.05 22.60 -0.42
C ASN A 97 -8.23 21.11 -0.03
N ALA A 98 -9.45 20.57 -0.14
CA ALA A 98 -9.71 19.15 0.11
C ALA A 98 -9.14 18.23 -0.99
N ILE A 99 -9.13 18.66 -2.26
CA ILE A 99 -8.50 17.90 -3.36
C ILE A 99 -6.99 17.82 -3.18
N SER A 100 -6.36 18.89 -2.66
CA SER A 100 -4.91 18.90 -2.39
C SER A 100 -4.47 17.83 -1.38
N SER A 101 -5.40 17.29 -0.60
CA SER A 101 -5.14 16.23 0.38
C SER A 101 -4.75 14.88 -0.21
N VAL A 102 -4.68 14.73 -1.55
CA VAL A 102 -4.17 13.53 -2.24
C VAL A 102 -2.75 13.14 -1.78
N VAL A 103 -2.01 14.07 -1.17
CA VAL A 103 -0.70 13.84 -0.53
C VAL A 103 -0.72 12.67 0.47
N ILE A 104 -1.89 12.34 1.07
CA ILE A 104 -2.03 11.16 1.94
C ILE A 104 -1.58 9.86 1.27
N VAL A 105 -1.78 9.71 -0.04
CA VAL A 105 -1.38 8.52 -0.80
C VAL A 105 0.14 8.37 -0.78
N GLY A 106 0.88 9.47 -0.98
CA GLY A 106 2.34 9.48 -0.87
C GLY A 106 2.83 9.15 0.53
N ALA A 107 2.16 9.69 1.56
CA ALA A 107 2.50 9.41 2.96
C ALA A 107 2.28 7.94 3.33
N LEU A 108 1.18 7.32 2.85
CA LEU A 108 0.91 5.90 3.08
C LEU A 108 1.90 4.99 2.36
N ILE A 109 2.32 5.33 1.14
CA ILE A 109 3.36 4.59 0.43
C ILE A 109 4.69 4.66 1.19
N ALA A 110 5.05 5.84 1.71
CA ALA A 110 6.27 6.02 2.50
C ALA A 110 6.27 5.17 3.78
N VAL A 111 5.16 5.16 4.53
CA VAL A 111 5.01 4.31 5.73
C VAL A 111 4.94 2.82 5.37
N GLY A 112 4.23 2.46 4.31
CA GLY A 112 4.10 1.07 3.86
C GLY A 112 5.42 0.46 3.40
N ALA A 113 6.25 1.25 2.69
CA ALA A 113 7.58 0.82 2.26
C ALA A 113 8.52 0.53 3.44
N GLU A 114 8.40 1.30 4.52
CA GLU A 114 9.16 1.14 5.76
C GLU A 114 8.76 -0.13 6.53
N VAL A 115 7.45 -0.38 6.65
CA VAL A 115 6.93 -1.59 7.30
C VAL A 115 7.35 -2.85 6.54
N ALA A 116 7.38 -2.79 5.20
CA ALA A 116 7.77 -3.90 4.35
C ALA A 116 9.29 -4.13 4.31
N ASN A 117 10.08 -3.07 4.34
CA ASN A 117 11.54 -3.13 4.31
C ASN A 117 12.08 -2.57 5.63
N SER A 118 12.17 -3.40 6.68
CA SER A 118 12.71 -3.06 8.02
C SER A 118 14.16 -2.52 8.03
N ALA A 119 14.71 -2.18 6.87
CA ALA A 119 16.02 -1.61 6.62
C ALA A 119 16.04 -0.07 6.62
N ALA A 120 14.88 0.59 6.52
CA ALA A 120 14.83 2.03 6.69
C ALA A 120 14.87 2.39 8.20
N GLY A 121 15.54 3.49 8.52
CA GLY A 121 15.84 3.85 9.90
C GLY A 121 14.60 4.36 10.63
N THR A 122 14.58 4.25 11.96
CA THR A 122 13.51 4.76 12.84
C THR A 122 13.02 6.18 12.48
N TRP A 123 13.90 7.02 11.94
CA TRP A 123 13.58 8.36 11.46
C TRP A 123 12.60 8.39 10.28
N SER A 124 12.76 7.53 9.28
CA SER A 124 11.87 7.45 8.11
C SER A 124 10.46 7.04 8.51
N PHE A 125 10.34 6.08 9.42
CA PHE A 125 9.06 5.67 10.00
C PHE A 125 8.35 6.82 10.72
N ILE A 126 9.06 7.52 11.62
CA ILE A 126 8.51 8.65 12.38
C ILE A 126 8.05 9.79 11.44
N LEU A 127 8.85 10.08 10.41
CA LEU A 127 8.48 11.10 9.42
C LEU A 127 7.29 10.68 8.56
N GLY A 128 7.19 9.40 8.19
CA GLY A 128 6.03 8.87 7.48
C GLY A 128 4.75 8.95 8.30
N VAL A 129 4.79 8.52 9.57
CA VAL A 129 3.66 8.64 10.49
C VAL A 129 3.29 10.12 10.71
N GLY A 130 4.28 10.99 10.86
CA GLY A 130 4.08 12.44 10.92
C GLY A 130 3.41 12.99 9.65
N ALA A 131 3.84 12.55 8.47
CA ALA A 131 3.26 12.95 7.19
C ALA A 131 1.79 12.51 7.07
N VAL A 132 1.44 11.30 7.51
CA VAL A 132 0.05 10.81 7.58
C VAL A 132 -0.79 11.68 8.53
N PHE A 133 -0.24 12.05 9.69
CA PHE A 133 -0.93 12.93 10.64
C PHE A 133 -1.19 14.33 10.05
N LEU A 134 -0.20 14.94 9.41
CA LEU A 134 -0.35 16.25 8.75
C LEU A 134 -1.35 16.19 7.59
N ALA A 135 -1.29 15.13 6.78
CA ALA A 135 -2.22 14.93 5.67
C ALA A 135 -3.67 14.75 6.18
N SER A 136 -3.85 14.02 7.28
CA SER A 136 -5.15 13.87 7.95
C SER A 136 -5.76 15.21 8.36
N ILE A 137 -4.97 16.12 8.95
CA ILE A 137 -5.44 17.47 9.29
C ILE A 137 -5.91 18.24 8.04
N ASN A 138 -5.18 18.13 6.92
CA ASN A 138 -5.55 18.79 5.67
C ASN A 138 -6.87 18.24 5.10
N ILE A 139 -7.08 16.92 5.16
CA ILE A 139 -8.34 16.25 4.79
C ILE A 139 -9.49 16.77 5.65
N PHE A 140 -9.40 16.57 6.97
CA PHE A 140 -10.50 16.89 7.89
C PHE A 140 -10.76 18.39 7.96
N GLY A 141 -9.71 19.21 7.98
CA GLY A 141 -9.81 20.67 7.97
C GLY A 141 -10.47 21.20 6.69
N GLY A 142 -10.12 20.64 5.53
CA GLY A 142 -10.74 20.97 4.24
C GLY A 142 -12.26 20.76 4.28
N PHE A 143 -12.71 19.56 4.65
CA PHE A 143 -14.14 19.21 4.65
C PHE A 143 -14.96 19.95 5.71
N LEU A 144 -14.41 20.17 6.91
CA LEU A 144 -15.13 20.80 8.02
C LEU A 144 -15.39 22.30 7.75
N VAL A 145 -14.43 22.97 7.10
CA VAL A 145 -14.58 24.36 6.66
C VAL A 145 -15.57 24.47 5.50
N THR A 146 -15.52 23.55 4.51
CA THR A 146 -16.51 23.55 3.42
C THR A 146 -17.92 23.36 3.94
N GLN A 147 -18.12 22.44 4.89
CA GLN A 147 -19.43 22.18 5.49
C GLN A 147 -19.95 23.39 6.25
N ARG A 148 -19.10 24.08 7.02
CA ARG A 148 -19.48 25.34 7.69
C ARG A 148 -19.86 26.43 6.67
N MET A 149 -19.17 26.48 5.54
CA MET A 149 -19.40 27.46 4.49
C MET A 149 -20.72 27.21 3.74
N LEU A 150 -21.03 25.93 3.45
CA LEU A 150 -22.28 25.51 2.82
C LEU A 150 -23.48 25.55 3.78
N ALA A 151 -23.26 25.33 5.08
CA ALA A 151 -24.30 25.45 6.10
C ALA A 151 -24.87 26.87 6.19
N MET A 152 -24.11 27.90 5.83
CA MET A 152 -24.57 29.29 5.78
C MET A 152 -25.50 29.60 4.58
N TYR A 153 -25.56 28.71 3.58
CA TYR A 153 -26.50 28.83 2.45
C TYR A 153 -27.79 28.02 2.65
N LYS A 154 -27.92 27.25 3.74
CA LYS A 154 -29.20 26.62 4.10
C LYS A 154 -30.16 27.67 4.62
N LYS A 155 -31.24 27.90 3.87
CA LYS A 155 -32.36 28.77 4.28
C LYS A 155 -32.94 28.22 5.59
N LYS A 156 -33.04 29.07 6.62
CA LYS A 156 -33.72 28.77 7.88
C LYS A 156 -35.13 28.30 7.55
N GLU A 157 -35.43 27.01 7.76
CA GLU A 157 -36.81 26.52 7.73
C GLU A 157 -37.62 27.37 8.73
N ARG A 158 -38.69 27.98 8.22
CA ARG A 158 -39.67 28.68 9.02
C ARG A 158 -40.71 27.68 9.50
#